data_AF-A0A6M1SBK4-F1
#
_entry.id   AF-A0A6M1SBK4-F1
#
_cell.length_a   1.000
_cell.length_b   1.000
_cell.length_c   1.000
_cell.angle_alpha   90.00
_cell.angle_beta   90.00
_cell.angle_gamma   90.00
#
_symmetry.space_group_name_H-M   'P 1'
#
loop_
_entity.id
_entity.type
_entity.pdbx_description
1 polymer ?
#
loop_
_entity_poly.entity_id
_entity_poly.type
_entity_poly.pdbx_seq_one_letter_code
_entity_poly.pdbx_strand_id
1 'polypeptide(L)' 'MTHLPDGAGFNEADFPELGGVFRGLDLAIASLVAADPAFRPKSARKCPARSDWTATRRRAA' A
#
# COMPACT_ATOMS: atom_id res chain seq x y z
N MET A 1 1.37 -21.04 -1.81
CA MET A 1 1.50 -19.69 -1.22
C MET A 1 2.97 -19.50 -0.89
N THR A 2 3.69 -18.73 -1.70
CA THR A 2 5.10 -18.39 -1.44
C THR A 2 5.13 -17.36 -0.32
N HIS A 3 5.43 -17.81 0.90
CA HIS A 3 5.70 -16.94 2.03
C HIS A 3 6.98 -16.17 1.70
N LEU A 4 6.86 -14.86 1.44
CA LEU A 4 8.06 -14.02 1.41
C LEU A 4 8.66 -14.05 2.82
N PRO A 5 9.98 -14.18 2.97
CA PRO A 5 10.61 -14.08 4.28
C PRO A 5 10.27 -12.72 4.90
N ASP A 6 9.96 -12.73 6.20
CA ASP A 6 9.77 -11.50 6.98
C ASP A 6 11.04 -10.65 6.79
N GLY A 7 10.85 -9.45 6.26
CA GLY A 7 11.90 -8.66 5.64
C GLY A 7 13.16 -8.56 6.50
N ALA A 8 14.31 -8.82 5.89
CA ALA A 8 15.58 -8.48 6.49
C ALA A 8 15.61 -6.96 6.69
N GLY A 9 15.58 -6.50 7.94
CA GLY A 9 15.72 -5.09 8.27
C GLY A 9 17.07 -4.59 7.76
N PHE A 10 17.06 -3.65 6.81
CA PHE A 10 18.27 -3.01 6.33
C PHE A 10 18.63 -1.85 7.27
N ASN A 11 19.86 -1.86 7.78
CA ASN A 11 20.43 -0.74 8.52
C ASN A 11 21.52 -0.08 7.66
N GLU A 12 21.27 1.16 7.23
CA GLU A 12 22.19 1.92 6.38
C GLU A 12 23.55 2.18 7.06
N ALA A 13 23.58 2.26 8.40
CA ALA A 13 24.82 2.45 9.14
C ALA A 13 25.79 1.26 9.02
N ASP A 14 25.25 0.04 8.86
CA ASP A 14 26.05 -1.17 8.73
C ASP A 14 26.57 -1.36 7.30
N PHE A 15 25.91 -0.74 6.30
CA PHE A 15 26.23 -0.88 4.87
C PHE A 15 26.00 0.43 4.09
N PRO A 16 26.84 1.46 4.30
CA PRO A 16 26.63 2.80 3.75
C PRO A 16 26.61 2.84 2.21
N GLU A 17 27.38 1.98 1.55
CA GLU A 17 27.43 1.88 0.08
C GLU A 17 26.10 1.43 -0.54
N LEU A 18 25.32 0.62 0.19
CA LEU A 18 24.03 0.13 -0.28
C LEU A 18 22.93 1.20 -0.22
N GLY A 19 23.09 2.22 0.61
CA GLY A 19 22.12 3.32 0.71
C GLY A 19 21.94 4.06 -0.62
N GLY A 20 23.03 4.28 -1.36
CA GLY A 20 22.97 4.85 -2.71
C GLY A 20 22.23 3.97 -3.71
N VAL A 21 22.45 2.66 -3.64
CA VAL A 21 21.79 1.67 -4.49
C VAL A 21 20.28 1.65 -4.24
N PHE A 22 19.85 1.59 -2.98
CA PHE A 22 18.43 1.60 -2.63
C PHE A 22 17.72 2.89 -3.06
N ARG A 23 18.36 4.06 -2.85
CA ARG A 23 17.83 5.34 -3.36
C ARG A 23 17.68 5.33 -4.88
N GLY A 24 18.62 4.73 -5.60
CA GLY A 24 18.55 4.56 -7.05
C GLY A 24 17.39 3.65 -7.49
N LEU A 25 17.18 2.54 -6.77
CA LEU A 25 16.07 1.62 -7.01
C LEU A 25 14.71 2.28 -6.77
N ASP A 26 14.57 3.03 -5.66
CA ASP A 26 13.35 3.77 -5.35
C ASP A 26 13.00 4.78 -6.45
N LEU A 27 14.00 5.51 -6.95
CA LEU A 27 13.80 6.47 -8.05
C LEU A 27 13.37 5.78 -9.34
N ALA A 28 13.97 4.64 -9.68
CA ALA A 28 13.63 3.87 -10.87
C ALA A 28 12.19 3.34 -10.78
N ILE A 29 11.80 2.78 -9.63
CA ILE A 29 10.44 2.29 -9.38
C ILE A 29 9.44 3.45 -9.45
N ALA A 30 9.72 4.59 -8.80
CA ALA A 30 8.86 5.76 -8.85
C ALA A 30 8.67 6.27 -10.29
N SER A 31 9.75 6.29 -11.09
CA SER A 31 9.70 6.68 -12.49
C SER A 31 8.84 5.73 -13.34
N LEU A 32 8.97 4.42 -13.12
CA LEU A 32 8.16 3.40 -13.79
C LEU A 32 6.68 3.56 -13.45
N VAL A 33 6.36 3.72 -12.16
CA VAL A 33 4.99 3.93 -11.66
C VAL A 33 4.39 5.22 -12.22
N ALA A 34 5.18 6.30 -12.31
CA ALA A 34 4.72 7.57 -12.87
C ALA A 34 4.49 7.48 -14.40
N ALA A 35 5.29 6.70 -15.11
CA ALA A 35 5.22 6.55 -16.55
C ALA A 35 4.03 5.68 -17.00
N ASP A 36 3.59 4.72 -16.19
CA ASP A 36 2.52 3.78 -16.57
C ASP A 36 1.16 4.19 -15.97
N PRO A 37 0.18 4.56 -16.84
CA PRO A 37 -1.18 4.90 -16.42
C PRO A 37 -1.92 3.79 -15.66
N ALA A 38 -1.53 2.53 -15.81
CA ALA A 38 -2.13 1.39 -15.12
C ALA A 38 -1.89 1.42 -13.60
N PHE A 39 -0.80 2.06 -13.15
CA PHE A 39 -0.49 2.24 -11.73
C PHE A 39 -1.11 3.50 -11.11
N ARG A 40 -1.81 4.33 -11.92
CA ARG A 40 -2.52 5.48 -11.35
C ARG A 40 -3.61 4.98 -10.40
N PRO A 41 -3.66 5.48 -9.16
CA PRO A 41 -4.71 5.12 -8.24
C PRO A 41 -6.06 5.48 -8.87
N LYS A 42 -6.88 4.46 -9.14
CA LYS A 42 -8.27 4.66 -9.57
C LYS A 42 -8.94 5.45 -8.44
N SER A 43 -9.43 6.65 -8.75
CA SER A 43 -10.14 7.49 -7.78
C SER A 43 -11.11 6.62 -7.01
N ALA A 44 -10.95 6.52 -5.69
CA ALA A 44 -11.83 5.75 -4.85
C ALA A 44 -13.25 6.26 -5.10
N ARG A 45 -14.05 5.48 -5.84
CA ARG A 45 -15.48 5.75 -6.01
C ARG A 45 -16.03 5.79 -4.58
N LYS A 46 -16.53 6.94 -4.15
CA LYS A 46 -17.17 7.10 -2.84
C LYS A 46 -18.16 5.95 -2.70
N CYS A 47 -17.87 4.97 -1.85
CA CYS A 47 -18.86 3.99 -1.45
C CYS A 47 -20.03 4.78 -0.87
N PRO A 48 -21.27 4.65 -1.41
CA PRO A 48 -22.41 5.26 -0.76
C PRO A 48 -22.45 4.74 0.68
N ALA A 49 -22.55 5.68 1.62
CA ALA A 49 -22.61 5.40 3.04
C ALA A 49 -23.64 4.29 3.28
N ARG A 50 -23.19 3.24 3.95
CA ARG A 50 -23.98 2.06 4.31
C ARG A 50 -25.20 2.54 5.10
N SER A 51 -26.36 2.61 4.44
CA SER A 51 -27.62 3.00 5.07
C SER A 51 -27.96 1.99 6.16
N ASP A 52 -28.11 2.52 7.38
CA ASP A 52 -28.71 1.96 8.59
C ASP A 52 -29.41 0.60 8.45
N TRP A 53 -28.68 -0.48 8.73
CA TRP A 53 -29.26 -1.82 8.94
C TRP A 53 -29.53 -2.13 10.43
N THR A 54 -29.40 -1.15 11.32
CA THR A 54 -29.57 -1.35 12.78
C THR A 54 -30.98 -1.04 13.31
N ALA A 55 -31.97 -0.79 12.46
CA ALA A 55 -33.32 -0.44 12.88
C ALA A 55 -34.26 -1.62 13.23
N THR A 56 -33.85 -2.89 13.08
CA THR A 56 -34.79 -4.04 13.22
C THR A 56 -34.64 -4.83 14.54
N ARG A 57 -33.98 -4.30 15.57
CA ARG A 57 -33.79 -5.02 16.86
C ARG A 57 -34.37 -4.32 18.10
N ARG A 58 -35.45 -3.54 17.95
CA ARG A 58 -36.23 -2.99 19.09
C ARG A 58 -37.73 -3.22 18.97
N ARG A 59 -38.13 -4.42 18.52
CA ARG A 59 -39.51 -4.92 18.65
C ARG A 59 -39.46 -6.39 19.10
N ALA A 60 -38.92 -6.60 20.30
CA ALA A 60 -39.02 -7.84 21.06
C ALA A 60 -38.62 -7.53 22.51
N ALA A 61 -39.49 -6.78 23.19
CA ALA A 61 -39.57 -6.68 24.64
C ALA A 61 -41.04 -6.40 24.97
#